data_AF-A0AAU1XHF1-F1
#
_entry.id   AF-A0AAU1XHF1-F1
#
_cell.length_a   1.000
_cell.length_b   1.000
_cell.length_c   1.000
_cell.angle_alpha   90.00
_cell.angle_beta   90.00
_cell.angle_gamma   90.00
#
_symmetry.space_group_name_H-M   'P 1'
#
loop_
_entity.id
_entity.type
_entity.pdbx_description
1 polymer ?
#
loop_
_entity_poly.entity_id
_entity_poly.type
_entity_poly.pdbx_seq_one_letter_code
_entity_poly.pdbx_strand_id
1 'polypeptide(L)'
;MRTAWRLRPVAPVVLLATVLAGCSGAGGAEGGEPELGPVEANPATATLSFPMDAYTDSDAERSRMGQVQQMLVSRCMARYGFTYEGVKAAAPSGGGAAEDRHRYLFGLADPAYAAAHGYDKSAGEGMPAKPPAPQLSDSAYVVMNGEQPGAQSGAAPDANTEEEAAQLDSGLTAGGQKVPAGGCAREGYRKLYAPTRDSVDLLFAFGLASEAHERSRQDSRVVGMLKKWSACMDKSGYGGISTPYEVIEKAGLENDKGGAKAVTAAKADVACKREVNLVGIWAAVEKAYQERLVEEHAETLALYKKQRDARFKLAASLV
;
A
#
# COMPACT_ATOMS: atom_id res chain seq x y z
N MET A 1 45.36 21.87 -66.51
CA MET A 1 44.79 21.46 -65.20
C MET A 1 44.92 19.95 -65.07
N ARG A 2 45.89 19.47 -64.27
CA ARG A 2 46.08 18.09 -63.76
C ARG A 2 47.51 17.99 -63.24
N THR A 3 47.71 18.34 -61.98
CA THR A 3 48.95 18.08 -61.25
C THR A 3 48.86 16.69 -60.64
N ALA A 4 49.69 15.78 -61.15
CA ALA A 4 50.02 14.52 -60.51
C ALA A 4 51.14 14.78 -59.51
N TRP A 5 50.99 14.28 -58.28
CA TRP A 5 52.07 14.23 -57.29
C TRP A 5 52.37 12.79 -56.90
N ARG A 6 53.68 12.51 -56.86
CA ARG A 6 54.34 11.23 -56.63
C ARG A 6 54.83 11.17 -55.17
N LEU A 7 54.79 9.95 -54.60
CA LEU A 7 55.70 9.33 -53.60
C LEU A 7 55.64 9.87 -52.14
N ARG A 8 55.13 9.10 -51.15
CA ARG A 8 55.81 8.10 -50.25
C ARG A 8 56.81 8.72 -49.25
N PRO A 9 57.03 8.25 -47.98
CA PRO A 9 56.62 6.97 -47.35
C PRO A 9 56.16 7.00 -45.85
N VAL A 10 55.61 5.84 -45.45
CA VAL A 10 55.51 5.13 -44.15
C VAL A 10 56.16 5.72 -42.88
N ALA A 11 55.36 5.78 -41.79
CA ALA A 11 55.77 5.44 -40.43
C ALA A 11 54.62 4.68 -39.72
N PRO A 12 54.88 3.56 -39.01
CA PRO A 12 53.84 2.75 -38.39
C PRO A 12 53.34 3.41 -37.10
N VAL A 13 52.05 3.72 -37.03
CA VAL A 13 51.39 4.09 -35.78
C VAL A 13 51.15 2.80 -34.99
N VAL A 14 51.93 2.64 -33.92
CA VAL A 14 51.69 1.64 -32.87
C VAL A 14 50.37 2.02 -32.19
N LEU A 15 49.29 1.32 -32.53
CA LEU A 15 48.04 1.38 -31.75
C LEU A 15 48.27 0.62 -30.44
N LEU A 16 48.52 1.37 -29.36
CA LEU A 16 48.30 0.88 -28.00
C LEU A 16 46.80 0.61 -27.85
N ALA A 17 46.41 -0.67 -27.89
CA ALA A 17 45.09 -1.11 -27.46
C ALA A 17 45.02 -1.01 -25.93
N THR A 18 44.57 0.13 -25.42
CA THR A 18 44.13 0.28 -24.03
C THR A 18 42.84 -0.52 -23.85
N VAL A 19 42.97 -1.75 -23.35
CA VAL A 19 41.86 -2.53 -22.81
C VAL A 19 41.39 -1.81 -21.55
N LEU A 20 40.37 -0.97 -21.68
CA LEU A 20 39.59 -0.51 -20.55
C LEU A 20 38.78 -1.72 -20.06
N ALA A 21 39.35 -2.45 -19.11
CA ALA A 21 38.60 -3.30 -18.21
C ALA A 21 37.67 -2.38 -17.41
N GLY A 22 36.48 -2.13 -17.97
CA GLY A 22 35.40 -1.50 -17.26
C GLY A 22 34.92 -2.46 -16.18
N CYS A 23 35.32 -2.20 -14.94
CA CYS A 23 34.68 -2.78 -13.76
C CYS A 23 33.17 -2.52 -13.88
N SER A 24 32.41 -3.58 -14.16
CA SER A 24 30.98 -3.59 -13.90
C SER A 24 30.79 -3.38 -12.41
N GLY A 25 30.33 -2.18 -12.05
CA GLY A 25 29.87 -1.89 -10.70
C GLY A 25 28.69 -2.79 -10.39
N ALA A 26 28.89 -3.70 -9.44
CA ALA A 26 27.82 -4.37 -8.73
C ALA A 26 26.94 -3.32 -8.06
N GLY A 27 25.63 -3.42 -8.27
CA GLY A 27 24.66 -2.44 -7.77
C GLY A 27 23.21 -2.87 -7.94
N GLY A 28 22.86 -4.06 -7.42
CA GLY A 28 21.53 -4.38 -6.88
C GLY A 28 20.44 -4.84 -7.84
N ALA A 29 20.37 -6.15 -8.11
CA ALA A 29 19.13 -6.98 -8.21
C ALA A 29 19.46 -8.39 -8.77
N GLU A 30 20.30 -9.17 -8.09
CA GLU A 30 20.45 -10.60 -8.39
C GLU A 30 20.36 -11.40 -7.08
N GLY A 31 19.14 -11.51 -6.56
CA GLY A 31 18.82 -12.47 -5.52
C GLY A 31 17.71 -13.37 -6.06
N GLY A 32 18.04 -14.60 -6.44
CA GLY A 32 17.06 -15.59 -6.84
C GLY A 32 15.97 -15.83 -5.77
N GLU A 33 15.07 -16.77 -6.05
CA GLU A 33 14.01 -17.16 -5.12
C GLU A 33 14.56 -17.40 -3.70
N PRO A 34 13.96 -16.81 -2.66
CA PRO A 34 14.45 -16.96 -1.30
C PRO A 34 14.26 -18.39 -0.81
N GLU A 35 15.15 -18.81 0.09
CA GLU A 35 14.96 -20.04 0.87
C GLU A 35 13.68 -19.91 1.70
N LEU A 36 12.90 -20.99 1.78
CA LEU A 36 11.67 -21.01 2.57
C LEU A 36 11.94 -21.58 3.95
N GLY A 37 11.27 -20.99 4.94
CA GLY A 37 11.05 -21.66 6.22
C GLY A 37 10.07 -22.83 6.10
N PRO A 38 9.62 -23.39 7.24
CA PRO A 38 8.61 -24.43 7.27
C PRO A 38 7.34 -24.03 6.51
N VAL A 39 6.85 -24.92 5.66
CA VAL A 39 5.58 -24.75 4.94
C VAL A 39 4.47 -25.42 5.73
N GLU A 40 3.50 -24.63 6.20
CA GLU A 40 2.30 -25.17 6.82
C GLU A 40 1.34 -25.74 5.79
N ALA A 41 0.64 -26.83 6.14
CA ALA A 41 -0.37 -27.44 5.29
C ALA A 41 -1.74 -26.79 5.54
N ASN A 42 -2.26 -26.08 4.54
CA ASN A 42 -3.56 -25.44 4.53
C ASN A 42 -3.83 -24.53 5.76
N PRO A 43 -2.92 -23.57 6.05
CA PRO A 43 -3.12 -22.63 7.15
C PRO A 43 -4.38 -21.80 6.93
N ALA A 44 -5.04 -21.42 8.02
CA ALA A 44 -6.09 -20.40 7.98
C ALA A 44 -5.43 -19.04 7.77
N THR A 45 -5.94 -18.22 6.86
CA THR A 45 -5.38 -16.89 6.56
C THR A 45 -5.33 -15.98 7.80
N ALA A 46 -6.34 -16.07 8.67
CA ALA A 46 -6.38 -15.35 9.95
C ALA A 46 -5.27 -15.73 10.95
N THR A 47 -4.59 -16.86 10.76
CA THR A 47 -3.48 -17.31 11.62
C THR A 47 -2.10 -16.95 11.07
N LEU A 48 -2.05 -16.43 9.83
CA LEU A 48 -0.81 -16.04 9.21
C LEU A 48 -0.23 -14.80 9.90
N SER A 49 1.10 -14.74 9.93
CA SER A 49 1.83 -13.58 10.40
C SER A 49 3.02 -13.37 9.48
N PHE A 50 3.15 -12.14 8.99
CA PHE A 50 4.22 -11.73 8.10
C PHE A 50 5.07 -10.62 8.73
N PRO A 51 6.36 -10.50 8.36
CA PRO A 51 7.26 -9.48 8.89
C PRO A 51 6.73 -8.05 8.77
N MET A 52 6.02 -7.70 7.69
CA MET A 52 5.44 -6.36 7.50
C MET A 52 4.29 -6.05 8.47
N ASP A 53 3.68 -7.05 9.12
CA ASP A 53 2.61 -6.82 10.11
C ASP A 53 3.10 -5.96 11.29
N ALA A 54 4.40 -6.04 11.63
CA ALA A 54 5.01 -5.26 12.70
C ALA A 54 5.01 -3.73 12.43
N TYR A 55 4.82 -3.33 11.17
CA TYR A 55 4.83 -1.95 10.72
C TYR A 55 3.42 -1.43 10.36
N THR A 56 2.39 -2.27 10.53
CA THR A 56 1.00 -1.91 10.23
C THR A 56 0.23 -1.57 11.49
N ASP A 57 -0.51 -0.46 11.47
CA ASP A 57 -1.38 -0.05 12.58
C ASP A 57 -2.61 -0.97 12.70
N SER A 58 -2.98 -1.30 13.94
CA SER A 58 -4.28 -1.89 14.27
C SER A 58 -5.43 -0.92 14.02
N ASP A 59 -6.66 -1.42 13.96
CA ASP A 59 -7.86 -0.60 13.69
C ASP A 59 -8.10 0.46 14.77
N ALA A 60 -7.81 0.09 16.02
CA ALA A 60 -7.88 1.00 17.15
C ALA A 60 -6.82 2.10 17.03
N GLU A 61 -5.59 1.74 16.64
CA GLU A 61 -4.51 2.70 16.39
C GLU A 61 -4.83 3.63 15.23
N ARG A 62 -5.30 3.11 14.08
CA ARG A 62 -5.72 3.93 12.93
C ARG A 62 -6.85 4.89 13.31
N SER A 63 -7.84 4.40 14.04
CA SER A 63 -8.95 5.22 14.55
C SER A 63 -8.46 6.32 15.49
N ARG A 64 -7.53 6.00 16.39
CA ARG A 64 -6.90 6.96 17.31
C ARG A 64 -6.10 8.02 16.56
N MET A 65 -5.30 7.64 15.56
CA MET A 65 -4.54 8.58 14.74
C MET A 65 -5.47 9.49 13.92
N GLY A 66 -6.57 8.95 13.40
CA GLY A 66 -7.62 9.72 12.74
C GLY A 66 -8.22 10.80 13.65
N GLN A 67 -8.57 10.45 14.90
CA GLN A 67 -9.06 11.42 15.90
C GLN A 67 -8.03 12.52 16.18
N VAL A 68 -6.77 12.16 16.33
CA VAL A 68 -5.67 13.10 16.59
C VAL A 68 -5.48 14.08 15.43
N GLN A 69 -5.52 13.58 14.19
CA GLN A 69 -5.48 14.43 13.01
C GLN A 69 -6.66 15.41 13.00
N GLN A 70 -7.88 14.95 13.31
CA GLN A 70 -9.05 15.83 13.39
C GLN A 70 -8.90 16.91 14.47
N MET A 71 -8.30 16.59 15.62
CA MET A 71 -8.01 17.58 16.66
C MET A 71 -6.98 18.62 16.21
N LEU A 72 -5.92 18.22 15.49
CA LEU A 72 -4.95 19.14 14.92
C LEU A 72 -5.60 20.08 13.89
N VAL A 73 -6.47 19.56 13.03
CA VAL A 73 -7.25 20.36 12.07
C VAL A 73 -8.17 21.33 12.81
N SER A 74 -8.90 20.86 13.83
CA SER A 74 -9.81 21.70 14.63
C SER A 74 -9.06 22.85 15.31
N ARG A 75 -7.90 22.59 15.91
CA ARG A 75 -7.03 23.63 16.49
C ARG A 75 -6.55 24.64 15.45
N CYS A 76 -6.22 24.19 14.24
CA CYS A 76 -5.84 25.09 13.15
C CYS A 76 -7.00 25.99 12.72
N MET A 77 -8.19 25.41 12.48
CA MET A 77 -9.40 26.14 12.10
C MET A 77 -9.81 27.17 13.15
N ALA A 78 -9.66 26.84 14.43
CA ALA A 78 -9.95 27.74 15.54
C ALA A 78 -9.09 29.02 15.54
N ARG A 79 -7.86 28.98 15.00
CA ARG A 79 -7.01 30.19 14.85
C ARG A 79 -7.65 31.24 13.95
N TYR A 80 -8.51 30.82 13.03
CA TYR A 80 -9.24 31.65 12.09
C TYR A 80 -10.68 31.94 12.54
N GLY A 81 -11.05 31.54 13.77
CA GLY A 81 -12.39 31.74 14.32
C GLY A 81 -13.44 30.72 13.85
N PHE A 82 -13.03 29.62 13.22
CA PHE A 82 -13.95 28.56 12.80
C PHE A 82 -13.99 27.43 13.82
N THR A 83 -15.21 27.00 14.18
CA THR A 83 -15.44 25.74 14.89
C THR A 83 -15.50 24.61 13.89
N TYR A 84 -14.64 23.60 14.06
CA TYR A 84 -14.62 22.40 13.22
C TYR A 84 -14.69 21.15 14.08
N GLU A 85 -15.77 20.38 13.92
CA GLU A 85 -16.01 19.13 14.67
C GLU A 85 -15.51 17.87 13.95
N GLY A 86 -14.93 18.02 12.75
CA GLY A 86 -14.47 16.89 11.96
C GLY A 86 -15.61 16.03 11.40
N VAL A 87 -15.22 14.95 10.71
CA VAL A 87 -16.16 13.86 10.42
C VAL A 87 -16.33 13.05 11.70
N LYS A 88 -17.55 12.98 12.23
CA LYS A 88 -17.85 12.09 13.36
C LYS A 88 -17.53 10.66 12.93
N ALA A 89 -16.59 10.01 13.64
CA ALA A 89 -16.28 8.62 13.39
C ALA A 89 -17.58 7.80 13.51
N ALA A 90 -17.86 6.96 12.50
CA ALA A 90 -18.88 5.95 12.67
C ALA A 90 -18.49 5.10 13.89
N ALA A 91 -19.48 4.71 14.71
CA ALA A 91 -19.22 3.79 15.81
C ALA A 91 -18.51 2.56 15.24
N PRO A 92 -17.44 2.05 15.89
CA PRO A 92 -16.79 0.83 15.44
C PRO A 92 -17.85 -0.25 15.32
N SER A 93 -18.01 -0.82 14.13
CA SER A 93 -18.80 -2.03 13.93
C SER A 93 -18.17 -3.09 14.84
N GLY A 94 -18.91 -3.54 15.84
CA GLY A 94 -18.42 -4.38 16.95
C GLY A 94 -17.99 -5.80 16.58
N GLY A 95 -17.28 -5.99 15.47
CA GLY A 95 -16.69 -7.27 15.06
C GLY A 95 -15.30 -7.44 15.65
N GLY A 96 -15.21 -7.82 16.93
CA GLY A 96 -13.96 -8.14 17.61
C GLY A 96 -13.30 -9.46 17.20
N ALA A 97 -13.42 -9.88 15.94
CA ALA A 97 -12.54 -10.88 15.38
C ALA A 97 -11.23 -10.19 14.99
N ALA A 98 -10.08 -10.83 15.24
CA ALA A 98 -8.84 -10.38 14.59
C ALA A 98 -9.14 -10.31 13.09
N GLU A 99 -9.14 -9.08 12.54
CA GLU A 99 -9.46 -8.86 11.14
C GLU A 99 -8.49 -9.75 10.35
N ASP A 100 -9.02 -10.69 9.55
CA ASP A 100 -8.21 -11.51 8.68
C ASP A 100 -7.65 -10.62 7.57
N ARG A 101 -6.61 -9.87 7.93
CA ARG A 101 -5.94 -8.87 7.10
C ARG A 101 -5.28 -9.48 5.89
N HIS A 102 -4.99 -10.78 5.94
CA HIS A 102 -4.34 -11.53 4.88
C HIS A 102 -5.35 -12.25 3.97
N ARG A 103 -6.67 -12.17 4.27
CA ARG A 103 -7.74 -12.82 3.50
C ARG A 103 -7.71 -12.53 2.01
N TYR A 104 -7.16 -11.39 1.61
CA TYR A 104 -7.13 -10.95 0.23
C TYR A 104 -5.85 -11.34 -0.51
N LEU A 105 -4.78 -11.70 0.21
CA LEU A 105 -3.49 -12.02 -0.40
C LEU A 105 -3.57 -13.26 -1.28
N PHE A 106 -4.45 -14.23 -1.00
CA PHE A 106 -4.50 -15.50 -1.72
C PHE A 106 -5.85 -15.73 -2.43
N GLY A 107 -6.67 -14.69 -2.55
CA GLY A 107 -8.09 -14.83 -2.88
C GLY A 107 -8.86 -15.55 -1.76
N LEU A 108 -10.07 -16.02 -2.06
CA LEU A 108 -10.91 -16.71 -1.07
C LEU A 108 -10.26 -18.04 -0.61
N ALA A 109 -10.02 -18.22 0.68
CA ALA A 109 -9.36 -19.40 1.24
C ALA A 109 -10.16 -20.14 2.33
N ASP A 110 -11.13 -19.47 2.97
CA ASP A 110 -11.90 -20.05 4.07
C ASP A 110 -13.06 -20.93 3.54
N PRO A 111 -13.10 -22.23 3.87
CA PRO A 111 -14.13 -23.14 3.38
C PRO A 111 -15.53 -22.87 3.98
N ALA A 112 -15.61 -22.41 5.22
CA ALA A 112 -16.87 -22.09 5.88
C ALA A 112 -17.45 -20.79 5.29
N TYR A 113 -16.60 -19.77 5.09
CA TYR A 113 -17.00 -18.53 4.42
C TYR A 113 -17.44 -18.76 2.99
N ALA A 114 -16.66 -19.53 2.21
CA ALA A 114 -17.02 -19.91 0.84
C ALA A 114 -18.39 -20.60 0.78
N ALA A 115 -18.68 -21.48 1.74
CA ALA A 115 -19.94 -22.19 1.80
C ALA A 115 -21.14 -21.32 2.19
N ALA A 116 -20.92 -20.31 3.03
CA ALA A 116 -21.97 -19.44 3.54
C ALA A 116 -22.23 -18.20 2.66
N HIS A 117 -21.18 -17.66 2.04
CA HIS A 117 -21.18 -16.31 1.46
C HIS A 117 -20.60 -16.24 0.04
N GLY A 118 -20.08 -17.35 -0.49
CA GLY A 118 -19.42 -17.34 -1.79
C GLY A 118 -18.23 -16.36 -1.81
N TYR A 119 -18.28 -15.40 -2.73
CA TYR A 119 -17.29 -14.32 -2.88
C TYR A 119 -17.77 -12.96 -2.36
N ASP A 120 -18.93 -12.90 -1.70
CA ASP A 120 -19.48 -11.65 -1.20
C ASP A 120 -18.70 -11.14 0.00
N LYS A 121 -17.74 -10.24 -0.27
CA LYS A 121 -16.89 -9.58 0.73
C LYS A 121 -17.68 -8.74 1.73
N SER A 122 -18.92 -8.36 1.42
CA SER A 122 -19.80 -7.54 2.26
C SER A 122 -20.79 -8.36 3.09
N ALA A 123 -20.82 -9.69 2.92
CA ALA A 123 -21.70 -10.55 3.68
C ALA A 123 -21.33 -10.48 5.18
N GLY A 124 -22.22 -9.86 5.97
CA GLY A 124 -22.03 -9.64 7.42
C GLY A 124 -21.52 -8.24 7.80
N GLU A 125 -21.03 -7.46 6.84
CA GLU A 125 -20.60 -6.08 7.03
C GLU A 125 -21.63 -5.15 6.36
N GLY A 126 -22.65 -4.73 7.10
CA GLY A 126 -23.48 -3.63 6.64
C GLY A 126 -22.57 -2.42 6.43
N MET A 127 -22.35 -1.99 5.18
CA MET A 127 -21.58 -0.78 4.90
C MET A 127 -22.22 0.37 5.69
N PRO A 128 -21.55 0.91 6.74
CA PRO A 128 -22.12 2.02 7.45
C PRO A 128 -22.27 3.17 6.45
N ALA A 129 -23.45 3.79 6.44
CA ALA A 129 -23.68 4.95 5.59
C ALA A 129 -22.58 5.97 5.86
N LYS A 130 -21.83 6.35 4.80
CA LYS A 130 -20.79 7.37 4.91
C LYS A 130 -21.45 8.64 5.47
N PRO A 131 -21.02 9.14 6.65
CA PRO A 131 -21.58 10.36 7.18
C PRO A 131 -21.37 11.50 6.15
N PRO A 132 -22.34 12.40 5.98
CA PRO A 132 -22.15 13.56 5.12
C PRO A 132 -20.96 14.38 5.63
N ALA A 133 -20.14 14.88 4.71
CA ALA A 133 -19.07 15.79 5.06
C ALA A 133 -19.66 17.07 5.68
N PRO A 134 -19.00 17.69 6.67
CA PRO A 134 -19.42 18.99 7.18
C PRO A 134 -19.50 20.02 6.05
N GLN A 135 -20.59 20.78 5.98
CA GLN A 135 -20.67 21.91 5.05
C GLN A 135 -19.83 23.08 5.61
N LEU A 136 -18.90 23.57 4.80
CA LEU A 136 -18.04 24.70 5.12
C LEU A 136 -18.54 25.94 4.36
N SER A 137 -18.55 27.10 5.01
CA SER A 137 -18.63 28.39 4.30
C SER A 137 -17.40 28.57 3.40
N ASP A 138 -17.48 29.40 2.36
CA ASP A 138 -16.36 29.65 1.42
C ASP A 138 -15.05 30.04 2.14
N SER A 139 -15.11 30.90 3.16
CA SER A 139 -13.94 31.29 3.94
C SER A 139 -13.35 30.14 4.77
N ALA A 140 -14.21 29.33 5.39
CA ALA A 140 -13.80 28.09 6.06
C ALA A 140 -13.24 27.05 5.08
N TYR A 141 -13.74 26.98 3.85
CA TYR A 141 -13.22 26.11 2.80
C TYR A 141 -11.79 26.51 2.42
N VAL A 142 -11.54 27.81 2.22
CA VAL A 142 -10.20 28.34 1.93
C VAL A 142 -9.22 28.00 3.04
N VAL A 143 -9.61 28.19 4.30
CA VAL A 143 -8.74 27.85 5.45
C VAL A 143 -8.51 26.34 5.57
N MET A 144 -9.55 25.53 5.37
CA MET A 144 -9.48 24.08 5.46
C MET A 144 -8.54 23.48 4.41
N ASN A 145 -8.74 23.86 3.14
CA ASN A 145 -8.13 23.20 2.00
C ASN A 145 -6.92 23.95 1.44
N GLY A 146 -6.74 25.22 1.82
CA GLY A 146 -5.65 26.05 1.29
C GLY A 146 -5.84 26.39 -0.19
N GLU A 147 -7.08 26.41 -0.68
CA GLU A 147 -7.41 26.74 -2.06
C GLU A 147 -8.80 27.38 -2.16
N GLN A 148 -9.06 28.11 -3.25
CA GLN A 148 -10.39 28.70 -3.50
C GLN A 148 -11.41 27.62 -3.88
N PRO A 149 -12.69 27.75 -3.49
CA PRO A 149 -13.73 26.85 -3.96
C PRO A 149 -13.76 26.74 -5.49
N GLY A 150 -13.70 25.51 -6.02
CA GLY A 150 -13.69 25.25 -7.46
C GLY A 150 -12.34 25.46 -8.15
N ALA A 151 -11.27 25.74 -7.40
CA ALA A 151 -9.91 25.70 -7.94
C ALA A 151 -9.55 24.30 -8.45
N GLN A 152 -8.62 24.23 -9.41
CA GLN A 152 -8.01 22.96 -9.77
C GLN A 152 -7.12 22.50 -8.62
N SER A 153 -7.33 21.27 -8.16
CA SER A 153 -6.54 20.67 -7.08
C SER A 153 -5.04 20.75 -7.40
N GLY A 154 -4.26 21.25 -6.43
CA GLY A 154 -2.80 21.40 -6.56
C GLY A 154 -2.33 22.71 -7.20
N ALA A 155 -3.23 23.66 -7.48
CA ALA A 155 -2.85 24.99 -7.98
C ALA A 155 -2.24 25.90 -6.89
N ALA A 156 -2.55 25.66 -5.62
CA ALA A 156 -2.01 26.43 -4.51
C ALA A 156 -0.65 25.88 -4.04
N PRO A 157 0.27 26.73 -3.54
CA PRO A 157 1.52 26.27 -2.95
C PRO A 157 1.25 25.30 -1.78
N ASP A 158 1.84 24.11 -1.86
CA ASP A 158 1.87 23.13 -0.79
C ASP A 158 3.32 22.63 -0.58
N ALA A 159 3.57 22.06 0.60
CA ALA A 159 4.84 21.47 0.96
C ALA A 159 4.68 20.00 1.36
N ASN A 160 5.77 19.24 1.24
CA ASN A 160 5.77 17.83 1.63
C ASN A 160 5.84 17.67 3.15
N THR A 161 6.51 18.60 3.83
CA THR A 161 6.75 18.53 5.28
C THR A 161 6.31 19.80 6.01
N GLU A 162 6.04 19.68 7.31
CA GLU A 162 5.61 20.82 8.12
C GLU A 162 6.73 21.85 8.28
N GLU A 163 7.98 21.40 8.39
CA GLU A 163 9.17 22.25 8.38
C GLU A 163 9.25 23.15 7.13
N GLU A 164 9.02 22.57 5.94
CA GLU A 164 8.98 23.32 4.68
C GLU A 164 7.77 24.26 4.61
N ALA A 165 6.60 23.77 5.04
CA ALA A 165 5.35 24.55 5.03
C ALA A 165 5.44 25.82 5.87
N ALA A 166 6.19 25.79 6.99
CA ALA A 166 6.38 26.95 7.86
C ALA A 166 7.11 28.11 7.18
N GLN A 167 7.82 27.86 6.08
CA GLN A 167 8.56 28.86 5.30
C GLN A 167 7.86 29.24 3.98
N LEU A 168 6.77 28.56 3.63
CA LEU A 168 6.08 28.73 2.37
C LEU A 168 4.90 29.68 2.51
N ASP A 169 4.87 30.74 1.69
CA ASP A 169 3.70 31.61 1.59
C ASP A 169 2.65 30.96 0.70
N SER A 170 1.47 30.66 1.25
CA SER A 170 0.33 30.14 0.48
C SER A 170 -0.27 31.17 -0.47
N GLY A 171 0.03 32.46 -0.28
CA GLY A 171 -0.62 33.56 -1.00
C GLY A 171 -2.09 33.76 -0.60
N LEU A 172 -2.57 33.02 0.41
CA LEU A 172 -3.95 33.06 0.88
C LEU A 172 -4.03 33.66 2.28
N THR A 173 -5.04 34.50 2.48
CA THR A 173 -5.30 35.12 3.78
C THR A 173 -6.75 34.94 4.17
N ALA A 174 -6.99 34.63 5.44
CA ALA A 174 -8.31 34.56 6.04
C ALA A 174 -8.25 35.14 7.45
N GLY A 175 -9.27 35.91 7.85
CA GLY A 175 -9.30 36.50 9.20
C GLY A 175 -8.08 37.38 9.54
N GLY A 176 -7.44 38.00 8.54
CA GLY A 176 -6.23 38.80 8.73
C GLY A 176 -4.93 38.01 8.95
N GLN A 177 -4.97 36.68 8.82
CA GLN A 177 -3.82 35.79 8.96
C GLN A 177 -3.53 35.05 7.65
N LYS A 178 -2.27 34.68 7.42
CA LYS A 178 -1.88 33.83 6.29
C LYS A 178 -2.33 32.40 6.52
N VAL A 179 -3.09 31.85 5.59
CA VAL A 179 -3.51 30.44 5.61
C VAL A 179 -2.27 29.56 5.45
N PRO A 180 -2.14 28.42 6.16
CA PRO A 180 -0.98 27.54 5.99
C PRO A 180 -0.92 27.00 4.54
N ALA A 181 0.27 26.68 4.05
CA ALA A 181 0.41 26.00 2.76
C ALA A 181 -0.38 24.68 2.76
N GLY A 182 -1.26 24.49 1.77
CA GLY A 182 -2.21 23.37 1.70
C GLY A 182 -3.36 23.40 2.74
N GLY A 183 -3.49 24.49 3.51
CA GLY A 183 -4.57 24.67 4.48
C GLY A 183 -4.45 23.83 5.76
N CYS A 184 -5.46 23.95 6.62
CA CYS A 184 -5.51 23.27 7.92
C CYS A 184 -5.54 21.74 7.81
N ALA A 185 -6.15 21.19 6.76
CA ALA A 185 -6.16 19.74 6.52
C ALA A 185 -4.73 19.21 6.31
N ARG A 186 -3.93 19.89 5.48
CA ARG A 186 -2.54 19.51 5.20
C ARG A 186 -1.61 19.81 6.38
N GLU A 187 -1.80 20.92 7.08
CA GLU A 187 -1.06 21.20 8.33
C GLU A 187 -1.28 20.07 9.35
N GLY A 188 -2.53 19.67 9.58
CA GLY A 188 -2.85 18.58 10.50
C GLY A 188 -2.23 17.24 10.09
N TYR A 189 -2.24 16.93 8.78
CA TYR A 189 -1.56 15.75 8.24
C TYR A 189 -0.05 15.81 8.45
N ARG A 190 0.63 16.90 8.07
CA ARG A 190 2.10 16.98 8.13
C ARG A 190 2.61 17.00 9.56
N LYS A 191 1.95 17.71 10.48
CA LYS A 191 2.31 17.66 11.91
C LYS A 191 2.31 16.25 12.47
N LEU A 192 1.44 15.38 11.96
CA LEU A 192 1.37 13.99 12.39
C LEU A 192 2.32 13.10 11.59
N TYR A 193 2.30 13.14 10.25
CA TYR A 193 2.97 12.13 9.42
C TYR A 193 4.25 12.62 8.73
N ALA A 194 4.41 13.92 8.52
CA ALA A 194 5.54 14.52 7.82
C ALA A 194 6.08 15.78 8.51
N PRO A 195 6.48 15.72 9.80
CA PRO A 195 6.92 16.92 10.52
C PRO A 195 8.22 17.52 9.98
N THR A 196 9.13 16.69 9.46
CA THR A 196 10.49 17.07 9.05
C THR A 196 10.84 16.45 7.70
N ARG A 197 11.90 16.94 7.05
CA ARG A 197 12.44 16.36 5.79
C ARG A 197 12.81 14.87 5.90
N ASP A 198 13.18 14.41 7.08
CA ASP A 198 13.57 13.01 7.35
C ASP A 198 12.37 12.09 7.64
N SER A 199 11.13 12.59 7.55
CA SER A 199 9.95 11.77 7.78
C SER A 199 9.83 10.68 6.72
N VAL A 200 9.73 9.44 7.17
CA VAL A 200 9.50 8.28 6.30
C VAL A 200 8.03 8.28 5.88
N ASP A 201 7.78 8.11 4.58
CA ASP A 201 6.44 8.05 4.02
C ASP A 201 5.59 6.97 4.73
N LEU A 202 4.34 7.31 5.05
CA LEU A 202 3.42 6.41 5.75
C LEU A 202 3.19 5.10 4.97
N LEU A 203 3.23 5.17 3.63
CA LEU A 203 3.06 4.05 2.71
C LEU A 203 4.33 3.24 2.49
N PHE A 204 5.47 3.60 3.09
CA PHE A 204 6.73 2.89 2.88
C PHE A 204 6.62 1.38 3.20
N ALA A 205 6.12 1.03 4.38
CA ALA A 205 5.93 -0.38 4.77
C ALA A 205 4.88 -1.09 3.89
N PHE A 206 3.83 -0.39 3.49
CA PHE A 206 2.83 -0.92 2.54
C PHE A 206 3.46 -1.20 1.17
N GLY A 207 4.34 -0.31 0.69
CA GLY A 207 5.10 -0.49 -0.55
C GLY A 207 5.96 -1.75 -0.52
N LEU A 208 6.68 -1.99 0.59
CA LEU A 208 7.47 -3.21 0.78
C LEU A 208 6.58 -4.47 0.83
N ALA A 209 5.43 -4.43 1.50
CA ALA A 209 4.49 -5.54 1.49
C ALA A 209 3.92 -5.81 0.08
N SER A 210 3.58 -4.76 -0.66
CA SER A 210 3.12 -4.87 -2.06
C SER A 210 4.21 -5.43 -2.97
N GLU A 211 5.46 -5.03 -2.77
CA GLU A 211 6.59 -5.55 -3.52
C GLU A 211 6.85 -7.03 -3.22
N ALA A 212 6.84 -7.42 -1.94
CA ALA A 212 6.94 -8.82 -1.54
C ALA A 212 5.85 -9.67 -2.21
N HIS A 213 4.62 -9.13 -2.25
CA HIS A 213 3.49 -9.80 -2.86
C HIS A 213 3.61 -9.97 -4.37
N GLU A 214 4.11 -8.96 -5.07
CA GLU A 214 4.34 -9.08 -6.52
C GLU A 214 5.48 -10.08 -6.80
N ARG A 215 6.55 -10.08 -6.00
CA ARG A 215 7.63 -11.08 -6.12
C ARG A 215 7.13 -12.49 -5.80
N SER A 216 6.30 -12.67 -4.76
CA SER A 216 5.76 -13.97 -4.39
C SER A 216 4.84 -14.56 -5.46
N ARG A 217 4.06 -13.72 -6.15
CA ARG A 217 3.22 -14.12 -7.30
C ARG A 217 4.02 -14.66 -8.49
N GLN A 218 5.24 -14.17 -8.68
CA GLN A 218 6.12 -14.53 -9.79
C GLN A 218 7.06 -15.71 -9.45
N ASP A 219 7.17 -16.07 -8.17
CA ASP A 219 7.98 -17.19 -7.69
C ASP A 219 7.54 -18.51 -8.31
N SER A 220 8.49 -19.29 -8.83
CA SER A 220 8.24 -20.53 -9.56
C SER A 220 7.49 -21.57 -8.74
N ARG A 221 7.64 -21.56 -7.40
CA ARG A 221 6.93 -22.48 -6.50
C ARG A 221 5.45 -22.10 -6.42
N VAL A 222 5.14 -20.79 -6.36
CA VAL A 222 3.76 -20.28 -6.39
C VAL A 222 3.15 -20.50 -7.77
N VAL A 223 3.85 -20.14 -8.85
CA VAL A 223 3.42 -20.40 -10.24
C VAL A 223 3.15 -21.89 -10.48
N GLY A 224 3.98 -22.77 -9.91
CA GLY A 224 3.78 -24.21 -9.96
C GLY A 224 2.49 -24.65 -9.28
N MET A 225 2.16 -24.10 -8.10
CA MET A 225 0.92 -24.42 -7.40
C MET A 225 -0.30 -23.80 -8.08
N LEU A 226 -0.18 -22.59 -8.65
CA LEU A 226 -1.23 -21.95 -9.44
C LEU A 226 -1.61 -22.80 -10.67
N LYS A 227 -0.63 -23.38 -11.37
CA LYS A 227 -0.90 -24.31 -12.49
C LYS A 227 -1.67 -25.56 -12.03
N LYS A 228 -1.33 -26.13 -10.87
CA LYS A 228 -2.04 -27.29 -10.32
C LYS A 228 -3.47 -26.94 -9.88
N TRP A 229 -3.62 -25.79 -9.21
CA TRP A 229 -4.92 -25.26 -8.81
C TRP A 229 -5.81 -25.00 -10.02
N SER A 230 -5.28 -24.34 -11.05
CA SER A 230 -5.98 -24.06 -12.31
C SER A 230 -6.47 -25.35 -12.98
N ALA A 231 -5.62 -26.38 -13.05
CA ALA A 231 -6.03 -27.69 -13.57
C ALA A 231 -7.13 -28.38 -12.73
N CYS A 232 -7.16 -28.15 -11.42
CA CYS A 232 -8.26 -28.62 -10.55
C CYS A 232 -9.55 -27.83 -10.82
N MET A 233 -9.45 -26.51 -10.99
CA MET A 233 -10.58 -25.66 -11.35
C MET A 233 -11.17 -26.04 -12.71
N ASP A 234 -10.33 -26.29 -13.71
CA ASP A 234 -10.74 -26.78 -15.03
C ASP A 234 -11.56 -28.08 -14.91
N LYS A 235 -11.08 -29.05 -14.12
CA LYS A 235 -11.80 -30.31 -13.84
C LYS A 235 -13.12 -30.10 -13.10
N SER A 236 -13.21 -29.03 -12.31
CA SER A 236 -14.40 -28.63 -11.57
C SER A 236 -15.39 -27.82 -12.41
N GLY A 237 -15.10 -27.62 -13.70
CA GLY A 237 -15.96 -26.90 -14.65
C GLY A 237 -15.64 -25.40 -14.78
N TYR A 238 -14.54 -24.93 -14.20
CA TYR A 238 -14.12 -23.52 -14.20
C TYR A 238 -12.85 -23.33 -15.05
N GLY A 239 -13.05 -23.40 -16.36
CA GLY A 239 -12.00 -23.40 -17.38
C GLY A 239 -11.26 -22.07 -17.54
N GLY A 240 -9.95 -22.12 -17.78
CA GLY A 240 -9.18 -20.97 -18.28
C GLY A 240 -8.89 -19.90 -17.24
N ILE A 241 -8.98 -20.26 -15.96
CA ILE A 241 -8.70 -19.38 -14.82
C ILE A 241 -7.28 -19.65 -14.33
N SER A 242 -6.39 -18.67 -14.47
CA SER A 242 -4.96 -18.86 -14.17
C SER A 242 -4.62 -18.51 -12.73
N THR A 243 -5.36 -17.59 -12.12
CA THR A 243 -5.15 -17.13 -10.75
C THR A 243 -6.46 -17.03 -9.97
N PRO A 244 -6.44 -17.20 -8.63
CA PRO A 244 -7.61 -17.02 -7.79
C PRO A 244 -8.30 -15.65 -7.90
N TYR A 245 -7.58 -14.62 -8.34
CA TYR A 245 -8.13 -13.26 -8.50
C TYR A 245 -9.07 -13.13 -9.69
N GLU A 246 -8.92 -14.01 -10.69
CA GLU A 246 -9.71 -13.98 -11.93
C GLU A 246 -11.06 -14.70 -11.80
N VAL A 247 -11.30 -15.43 -10.70
CA VAL A 247 -12.45 -16.35 -10.61
C VAL A 247 -13.79 -15.61 -10.78
N ILE A 248 -13.94 -14.45 -10.14
CA ILE A 248 -15.19 -13.68 -10.20
C ILE A 248 -15.49 -13.23 -11.64
N GLU A 249 -14.48 -12.69 -12.33
CA GLU A 249 -14.61 -12.18 -13.70
C GLU A 249 -14.82 -13.34 -14.68
N LYS A 250 -13.92 -14.33 -14.68
CA LYS A 250 -13.95 -15.42 -15.66
C LYS A 250 -15.12 -16.40 -15.48
N ALA A 251 -15.70 -16.48 -14.28
CA ALA A 251 -16.91 -17.26 -14.04
C ALA A 251 -18.21 -16.44 -14.16
N GLY A 252 -18.13 -15.13 -14.49
CA GLY A 252 -19.30 -14.26 -14.68
C GLY A 252 -20.14 -14.05 -13.40
N LEU A 253 -19.46 -13.81 -12.27
CA LEU A 253 -20.06 -13.71 -10.93
C LEU A 253 -20.18 -12.27 -10.42
N GLU A 254 -19.91 -11.26 -11.26
CA GLU A 254 -19.79 -9.86 -10.84
C GLU A 254 -21.08 -9.31 -10.23
N ASN A 255 -22.22 -9.71 -10.79
CA ASN A 255 -23.55 -9.22 -10.41
C ASN A 255 -24.16 -9.95 -9.21
N ASP A 256 -23.63 -11.10 -8.82
CA ASP A 256 -24.14 -11.91 -7.70
C ASP A 256 -23.04 -12.75 -7.08
N LYS A 257 -22.21 -12.10 -6.25
CA LYS A 257 -21.05 -12.72 -5.59
C LYS A 257 -21.43 -13.61 -4.40
N GLY A 258 -22.67 -13.54 -3.92
CA GLY A 258 -23.17 -14.31 -2.78
C GLY A 258 -24.18 -15.40 -3.14
N GLY A 259 -24.71 -15.41 -4.37
CA GLY A 259 -25.71 -16.37 -4.79
C GLY A 259 -25.20 -17.78 -5.01
N ALA A 260 -26.13 -18.70 -5.32
CA ALA A 260 -25.86 -20.14 -5.38
C ALA A 260 -24.73 -20.52 -6.37
N LYS A 261 -24.62 -19.82 -7.51
CA LYS A 261 -23.54 -20.03 -8.49
C LYS A 261 -22.18 -19.63 -7.92
N ALA A 262 -22.12 -18.48 -7.24
CA ALA A 262 -20.90 -17.99 -6.61
C ALA A 262 -20.48 -18.88 -5.44
N VAL A 263 -21.42 -19.34 -4.60
CA VAL A 263 -21.15 -20.31 -3.53
C VAL A 263 -20.60 -21.63 -4.09
N THR A 264 -21.15 -22.13 -5.20
CA THR A 264 -20.66 -23.36 -5.83
C THR A 264 -19.24 -23.19 -6.34
N ALA A 265 -18.96 -22.07 -7.03
CA ALA A 265 -17.62 -21.75 -7.52
C ALA A 265 -16.60 -21.53 -6.39
N ALA A 266 -17.02 -20.85 -5.32
CA ALA A 266 -16.22 -20.60 -4.13
C ALA A 266 -15.81 -21.91 -3.41
N LYS A 267 -16.74 -22.86 -3.29
CA LYS A 267 -16.44 -24.19 -2.73
C LYS A 267 -15.42 -24.95 -3.57
N ALA A 268 -15.57 -24.94 -4.90
CA ALA A 268 -14.62 -25.56 -5.81
C ALA A 268 -13.23 -24.91 -5.71
N ASP A 269 -13.19 -23.58 -5.72
CA ASP A 269 -11.96 -22.80 -5.58
C ASP A 269 -11.20 -23.15 -4.29
N VAL A 270 -11.86 -23.05 -3.13
CA VAL A 270 -11.23 -23.36 -1.85
C VAL A 270 -10.82 -24.84 -1.76
N ALA A 271 -11.62 -25.77 -2.28
CA ALA A 271 -11.25 -27.20 -2.32
C ALA A 271 -9.98 -27.42 -3.16
N CYS A 272 -9.91 -26.83 -4.35
CA CYS A 272 -8.74 -26.90 -5.22
C CYS A 272 -7.50 -26.28 -4.58
N LYS A 273 -7.64 -25.15 -3.87
CA LYS A 273 -6.52 -24.55 -3.13
C LYS A 273 -5.99 -25.49 -2.06
N ARG A 274 -6.89 -26.18 -1.35
CA ARG A 274 -6.54 -27.11 -0.28
C ARG A 274 -5.88 -28.39 -0.78
N GLU A 275 -6.31 -28.90 -1.93
CA GLU A 275 -5.73 -30.08 -2.58
C GLU A 275 -4.25 -29.87 -2.90
N VAL A 276 -3.88 -28.67 -3.34
CA VAL A 276 -2.51 -28.36 -3.77
C VAL A 276 -1.69 -27.59 -2.73
N ASN A 277 -2.25 -27.35 -1.54
CA ASN A 277 -1.68 -26.50 -0.49
C ASN A 277 -1.25 -25.10 -1.01
N LEU A 278 -2.10 -24.46 -1.83
CA LEU A 278 -1.75 -23.18 -2.48
C LEU A 278 -1.43 -22.11 -1.44
N VAL A 279 -2.28 -21.96 -0.42
CA VAL A 279 -2.13 -20.92 0.61
C VAL A 279 -0.87 -21.16 1.44
N GLY A 280 -0.56 -22.41 1.81
CA GLY A 280 0.62 -22.73 2.61
C GLY A 280 1.92 -22.41 1.88
N ILE A 281 2.05 -22.83 0.63
CA ILE A 281 3.24 -22.55 -0.20
C ILE A 281 3.38 -21.05 -0.44
N TRP A 282 2.29 -20.38 -0.83
CA TRP A 282 2.36 -18.96 -1.15
C TRP A 282 2.63 -18.11 0.10
N ALA A 283 2.04 -18.42 1.25
CA ALA A 283 2.35 -17.74 2.51
C ALA A 283 3.83 -17.92 2.93
N ALA A 284 4.40 -19.11 2.76
CA ALA A 284 5.83 -19.31 3.04
C ALA A 284 6.73 -18.47 2.13
N VAL A 285 6.40 -18.39 0.83
CA VAL A 285 7.12 -17.56 -0.15
C VAL A 285 6.96 -16.07 0.15
N GLU A 286 5.74 -15.61 0.43
CA GLU A 286 5.41 -14.24 0.84
C GLU A 286 6.25 -13.82 2.05
N LYS A 287 6.27 -14.66 3.09
CA LYS A 287 7.06 -14.44 4.30
C LYS A 287 8.54 -14.29 3.97
N ALA A 288 9.11 -15.18 3.15
CA ALA A 288 10.52 -15.16 2.82
C ALA A 288 10.93 -13.90 2.03
N TYR A 289 10.08 -13.40 1.12
CA TYR A 289 10.33 -12.12 0.46
C TYR A 289 10.20 -10.93 1.40
N GLN A 290 9.23 -10.96 2.31
CA GLN A 290 9.12 -9.91 3.33
C GLN A 290 10.31 -9.91 4.30
N GLU A 291 10.82 -11.07 4.70
CA GLU A 291 12.03 -11.18 5.54
C GLU A 291 13.24 -10.54 4.84
N ARG A 292 13.44 -10.87 3.56
CA ARG A 292 14.50 -10.25 2.74
C ARG A 292 14.34 -8.73 2.65
N LEU A 293 13.14 -8.21 2.39
CA LEU A 293 12.90 -6.77 2.31
C LEU A 293 13.05 -6.08 3.68
N VAL A 294 12.74 -6.77 4.79
CA VAL A 294 13.04 -6.26 6.14
C VAL A 294 14.54 -6.10 6.33
N GLU A 295 15.34 -7.08 5.93
CA GLU A 295 16.79 -7.04 6.03
C GLU A 295 17.39 -5.94 5.15
N GLU A 296 16.96 -5.86 3.89
CA GLU A 296 17.42 -4.86 2.91
C GLU A 296 17.08 -3.42 3.35
N HIS A 297 15.96 -3.21 4.05
CA HIS A 297 15.47 -1.89 4.47
C HIS A 297 15.49 -1.67 6.00
N ALA A 298 16.32 -2.42 6.73
CA ALA A 298 16.32 -2.44 8.19
C ALA A 298 16.48 -1.05 8.83
N GLU A 299 17.36 -0.20 8.30
CA GLU A 299 17.59 1.16 8.82
C GLU A 299 16.35 2.05 8.65
N THR A 300 15.76 2.07 7.46
CA THR A 300 14.55 2.86 7.18
C THR A 300 13.35 2.37 7.97
N LEU A 301 13.21 1.05 8.14
CA LEU A 301 12.16 0.45 8.96
C LEU A 301 12.33 0.76 10.46
N ALA A 302 13.56 0.80 10.95
CA ALA A 302 13.85 1.25 12.32
C ALA A 302 13.48 2.72 12.52
N LEU A 303 13.80 3.59 11.55
CA LEU A 303 13.39 4.99 11.58
C LEU A 303 11.86 5.14 11.51
N TYR A 304 11.20 4.39 10.62
CA TYR A 304 9.74 4.35 10.49
C TYR A 304 9.07 4.00 11.83
N LYS A 305 9.57 2.97 12.52
CA LYS A 305 9.07 2.56 13.84
C LYS A 305 9.28 3.66 14.90
N LYS A 306 10.47 4.27 14.95
CA LYS A 306 10.76 5.39 15.86
C LYS A 306 9.81 6.57 15.63
N GLN A 307 9.55 6.91 14.36
CA GLN A 307 8.62 8.00 14.01
C GLN A 307 7.17 7.63 14.35
N ARG A 308 6.76 6.38 14.11
CA ARG A 308 5.45 5.87 14.54
C ARG A 308 5.24 6.01 16.05
N ASP A 309 6.22 5.63 16.87
CA ASP A 309 6.15 5.80 18.32
C ASP A 309 6.04 7.27 18.74
N ALA A 310 6.74 8.18 18.03
CA ALA A 310 6.64 9.61 18.27
C ALA A 310 5.24 10.16 17.93
N ARG A 311 4.59 9.66 16.87
CA ARG A 311 3.19 9.99 16.52
C ARG A 311 2.22 9.60 17.63
N PHE A 312 2.37 8.40 18.19
CA PHE A 312 1.54 7.96 19.32
C PHE A 312 1.78 8.78 20.60
N LYS A 313 3.02 9.20 20.87
CA LYS A 313 3.32 10.11 22.00
C LYS A 313 2.70 11.50 21.80
N LEU A 314 2.79 12.06 20.60
CA LEU A 314 2.11 13.32 20.25
C LEU A 314 0.61 13.18 20.45
N ALA A 315 0.00 12.10 19.94
CA ALA A 315 -1.41 11.80 20.13
C ALA A 315 -1.82 11.73 21.61
N ALA A 316 -1.00 11.15 22.48
CA ALA A 316 -1.26 11.10 23.91
C ALA A 316 -1.19 12.48 24.58
N SER A 317 -0.37 13.40 24.08
CA SER A 317 -0.23 14.77 24.63
C SER A 317 -1.36 15.74 24.23
N LEU A 318 -2.16 15.37 23.23
CA LEU A 318 -3.20 16.24 22.68
C LEU A 318 -4.58 16.00 23.31
N VAL A 319 -4.74 14.89 24.06
CA VAL A 319 -5.93 14.51 24.84
C VAL A 319 -5.77 14.95 26.29
#